data_AF-A0AAV6ILV7-F1
#
_entry.id   AF-A0AAV6ILV7-F1
#
_cell.length_a   1.000
_cell.length_b   1.000
_cell.length_c   1.000
_cell.angle_alpha   90.00
_cell.angle_beta   90.00
_cell.angle_gamma   90.00
#
_symmetry.space_group_name_H-M   'P 1'
#
loop_
_entity.id
_entity.type
_entity.pdbx_description
1 polymer ?
#
loop_
_entity_poly.entity_id
_entity_poly.type
_entity_poly.pdbx_seq_one_letter_code
_entity_poly.pdbx_strand_id
1 'polypeptide(L)'
;MGHRRFQHFLEKNKQDKVDKGLIPVLEQICQLGLVMDLQDLLKRFTFDTTCILVNGYDPNSLSLEFPEVPFTKAMDDLEETILIRHVVPESFWKLQRWLVIGKEKKYSEAWVTIDRRDTVNSALTWLLWLVSTHPIVEARIREELEASILKEGNAWRFFNVEQVSKLVYLHSVICESLRLYPPVPFEEKEPHQSDILPSGHHVHPKLRLLFSIYAMGRMKFIWGEDCLEFKPERWITKQGMIRHEDCLEFKSERWITKQGTFKHEPSFKLFAFNARPRTCLGKDMVSLK
;
A
#
# COMPACT_ATOMS: atom_id res chain seq x y z
N MET A 1 19.31 4.33 -5.62
CA MET A 1 18.78 3.21 -4.80
C MET A 1 19.28 1.82 -5.24
N GLY A 2 20.33 1.70 -6.09
CA GLY A 2 20.84 0.41 -6.58
C GLY A 2 22.14 -0.09 -5.93
N HIS A 3 22.57 0.49 -4.81
CA HIS A 3 23.86 0.14 -4.21
C HIS A 3 23.73 -1.18 -3.42
N ARG A 4 24.49 -2.21 -3.81
CA ARG A 4 24.38 -3.59 -3.26
C ARG A 4 24.50 -3.65 -1.73
N ARG A 5 25.37 -2.82 -1.13
CA ARG A 5 25.49 -2.71 0.34
C ARG A 5 24.21 -2.18 1.01
N PHE A 6 23.52 -1.24 0.36
CA PHE A 6 22.28 -0.70 0.88
C PHE A 6 21.17 -1.75 0.82
N GLN A 7 21.03 -2.46 -0.30
CA GLN A 7 20.06 -3.56 -0.42
C GLN A 7 20.30 -4.67 0.62
N HIS A 8 21.56 -5.06 0.81
CA HIS A 8 21.90 -6.03 1.85
C HIS A 8 21.60 -5.54 3.27
N PHE A 9 21.85 -4.25 3.56
CA PHE A 9 21.46 -3.63 4.82
C PHE A 9 19.93 -3.64 5.01
N LEU A 10 19.15 -3.35 3.96
CA LEU A 10 17.69 -3.42 4.01
C LEU A 10 17.18 -4.83 4.29
N GLU A 11 17.69 -5.82 3.56
CA GLU A 11 17.32 -7.23 3.75
C GLU A 11 17.62 -7.68 5.17
N LYS A 12 18.85 -7.43 5.64
CA LYS A 12 19.27 -7.82 6.99
C LYS A 12 18.41 -7.20 8.07
N ASN A 13 18.17 -5.87 8.02
CA ASN A 13 17.35 -5.21 9.03
C ASN A 13 15.90 -5.67 9.02
N LYS A 14 15.33 -5.92 7.83
CA LYS A 14 13.97 -6.47 7.71
C LYS A 14 13.89 -7.86 8.33
N GLN A 15 14.86 -8.73 8.04
CA GLN A 15 14.94 -10.08 8.62
C GLN A 15 15.11 -10.02 10.14
N ASP A 16 16.08 -9.24 10.63
CA ASP A 16 16.33 -9.04 12.06
C ASP A 16 15.07 -8.55 12.79
N LYS A 17 14.31 -7.62 12.18
CA LYS A 17 13.12 -7.07 12.82
C LYS A 17 11.93 -8.02 12.84
N VAL A 18 11.81 -8.86 11.81
CA VAL A 18 10.80 -9.94 11.79
C VAL A 18 11.17 -11.01 12.82
N ASP A 19 12.42 -11.49 12.81
CA ASP A 19 12.92 -12.57 13.66
C ASP A 19 12.89 -12.23 15.15
N LYS A 20 13.40 -11.05 15.50
CA LYS A 20 13.61 -10.64 16.90
C LYS A 20 12.50 -9.76 17.45
N GLY A 21 11.61 -9.26 16.59
CA GLY A 21 10.54 -8.33 16.95
C GLY A 21 9.16 -8.92 16.69
N LEU A 22 8.78 -9.05 15.41
CA LEU A 22 7.42 -9.39 15.04
C LEU A 22 7.02 -10.82 15.45
N ILE A 23 7.86 -11.82 15.15
CA ILE A 23 7.58 -13.23 15.45
C ILE A 23 7.43 -13.48 16.96
N PRO A 24 8.34 -13.04 17.83
CA PRO A 24 8.21 -13.28 19.28
C PRO A 24 6.94 -12.68 19.87
N VAL A 25 6.54 -11.48 19.42
CA VAL A 25 5.30 -10.84 19.87
C VAL A 25 4.07 -11.66 19.46
N LEU A 26 4.04 -12.16 18.21
CA LEU A 26 2.97 -13.02 17.72
C LEU A 26 2.92 -14.38 18.45
N GLU A 27 4.07 -15.01 18.67
CA GLU A 27 4.18 -16.28 19.40
C GLU A 27 3.68 -16.14 20.84
N GLN A 28 4.09 -15.08 21.55
CA GLN A 28 3.65 -14.83 22.91
C GLN A 28 2.14 -14.56 23.00
N ILE A 29 1.58 -13.79 22.07
CA ILE A 29 0.14 -13.52 22.05
C ILE A 29 -0.67 -14.77 21.72
N CYS A 30 -0.16 -15.61 20.83
CA CYS A 30 -0.73 -16.92 20.54
C CYS A 30 -0.72 -17.83 21.78
N GLN A 31 0.42 -17.90 22.50
CA GLN A 31 0.55 -18.68 23.73
C GLN A 31 -0.38 -18.20 24.85
N LEU A 32 -0.56 -16.88 24.98
CA LEU A 32 -1.43 -16.28 25.99
C LEU A 32 -2.92 -16.25 25.58
N GLY A 33 -3.25 -16.62 24.34
CA GLY A 33 -4.62 -16.58 23.82
C GLY A 33 -5.23 -15.17 23.77
N LEU A 34 -4.40 -14.13 23.63
CA LEU A 34 -4.85 -12.74 23.62
C LEU A 34 -5.36 -12.33 22.24
N VAL A 35 -6.37 -11.46 22.21
CA VAL A 35 -6.79 -10.78 20.98
C VAL A 35 -5.89 -9.57 20.78
N MET A 36 -5.37 -9.40 19.57
CA MET A 36 -4.47 -8.32 19.21
C MET A 36 -5.04 -7.48 18.07
N ASP A 37 -4.85 -6.17 18.15
CA ASP A 37 -5.03 -5.27 17.01
C ASP A 37 -3.83 -5.42 16.04
N LEU A 38 -4.06 -6.12 14.94
CA LEU A 38 -3.07 -6.32 13.88
C LEU A 38 -2.66 -5.00 13.23
N GLN A 39 -3.55 -4.02 13.16
CA GLN A 39 -3.24 -2.71 12.61
C GLN A 39 -2.24 -1.98 13.51
N ASP A 40 -2.41 -2.02 14.83
CA ASP A 40 -1.45 -1.39 15.75
C ASP A 40 -0.08 -2.09 15.73
N LEU A 41 -0.05 -3.43 15.70
CA LEU A 41 1.19 -4.19 15.55
C LEU A 41 1.95 -3.80 14.27
N LEU A 42 1.25 -3.78 13.13
CA LEU A 42 1.85 -3.48 11.83
C LEU A 42 2.27 -2.01 11.71
N LYS A 43 1.56 -1.07 12.37
CA LYS A 43 1.99 0.34 12.52
C LYS A 43 3.35 0.41 13.20
N ARG A 44 3.50 -0.26 14.35
CA ARG A 44 4.76 -0.28 15.13
C ARG A 44 5.89 -0.95 14.35
N PHE A 45 5.61 -2.09 13.72
CA PHE A 45 6.58 -2.80 12.87
C PHE A 45 7.08 -1.90 11.73
N THR A 46 6.15 -1.23 11.05
CA THR A 46 6.50 -0.40 9.92
C THR A 46 7.23 0.86 10.37
N PHE A 47 6.82 1.49 11.47
CA PHE A 47 7.51 2.62 12.10
C PHE A 47 8.98 2.29 12.44
N ASP A 48 9.23 1.17 13.09
CA ASP A 48 10.60 0.75 13.44
C ASP A 48 11.45 0.52 12.18
N THR A 49 10.94 -0.25 11.22
CA THR A 49 11.63 -0.54 9.94
C THR A 49 12.00 0.76 9.20
N THR A 50 11.11 1.73 9.28
CA THR A 50 11.14 3.04 8.65
C THR A 50 12.13 3.99 9.35
N CYS A 51 12.25 3.91 10.67
CA CYS A 51 13.27 4.61 11.46
C CYS A 51 14.67 4.03 11.22
N ILE A 52 14.81 2.71 11.17
CA ILE A 52 16.07 2.05 10.83
C ILE A 52 16.52 2.44 9.42
N LEU A 53 15.60 2.46 8.45
CA LEU A 53 15.87 2.83 7.07
C LEU A 53 16.46 4.24 6.93
N VAL A 54 15.87 5.23 7.61
CA VAL A 54 16.20 6.64 7.39
C VAL A 54 17.26 7.15 8.36
N ASN A 55 17.20 6.71 9.62
CA ASN A 55 18.06 7.22 10.69
C ASN A 55 19.12 6.20 11.14
N GLY A 56 19.05 4.95 10.68
CA GLY A 56 19.90 3.86 11.18
C GLY A 56 19.63 3.47 12.63
N TYR A 57 18.54 3.98 13.22
CA TYR A 57 18.18 3.81 14.62
C TYR A 57 16.89 3.00 14.76
N ASP A 58 16.91 1.97 15.61
CA ASP A 58 15.73 1.18 15.96
C ASP A 58 15.09 1.75 17.24
N PRO A 59 13.87 2.31 17.18
CA PRO A 59 13.17 2.78 18.37
C PRO A 59 12.61 1.63 19.21
N ASN A 60 12.58 0.40 18.69
CA ASN A 60 12.08 -0.80 19.34
C ASN A 60 10.65 -0.63 19.89
N SER A 61 9.75 -0.04 19.10
CA SER A 61 8.36 0.23 19.49
C SER A 61 7.47 -1.03 19.51
N LEU A 62 7.94 -2.14 18.94
CA LEU A 62 7.36 -3.48 19.09
C LEU A 62 7.62 -4.01 20.52
N SER A 63 6.75 -3.66 21.47
CA SER A 63 6.73 -4.24 22.81
C SER A 63 5.30 -4.60 23.24
N LEU A 64 5.17 -5.65 24.07
CA LEU A 64 3.87 -6.14 24.56
C LEU A 64 3.15 -5.18 25.51
N GLU A 65 3.86 -4.23 26.10
CA GLU A 65 3.27 -3.22 26.98
C GLU A 65 2.52 -2.14 26.20
N PHE A 66 2.60 -2.17 24.86
CA PHE A 66 1.95 -1.20 23.97
C PHE A 66 2.07 0.27 24.46
N PRO A 67 3.25 0.77 24.90
CA PRO A 67 3.36 2.15 25.36
C PRO A 67 2.91 3.11 24.25
N GLU A 68 2.25 4.21 24.62
CA GLU A 68 1.79 5.23 23.67
C GLU A 68 2.98 5.69 22.81
N VAL A 69 2.95 5.33 21.53
CA VAL A 69 3.96 5.80 20.59
C VAL A 69 3.51 7.19 20.17
N PRO A 70 4.37 8.23 20.19
CA PRO A 70 4.03 9.58 19.74
C PRO A 70 3.32 9.65 18.38
N PHE A 71 3.54 8.65 17.51
CA PHE A 71 2.86 8.46 16.23
C PHE A 71 1.35 8.16 16.34
N THR A 72 0.91 7.33 17.28
CA THR A 72 -0.52 6.98 17.46
C THR A 72 -1.33 8.20 17.89
N LYS A 73 -0.85 8.91 18.92
CA LYS A 73 -1.38 10.20 19.35
C LYS A 73 -1.38 11.24 18.23
N ALA A 74 -0.33 11.27 17.40
CA ALA A 74 -0.31 12.14 16.24
C ALA A 74 -1.46 11.79 15.27
N MET A 75 -1.67 10.52 14.94
CA MET A 75 -2.76 10.08 14.06
C MET A 75 -4.14 10.47 14.59
N ASP A 76 -4.40 10.25 15.89
CA ASP A 76 -5.66 10.63 16.52
C ASP A 76 -5.87 12.16 16.49
N ASP A 77 -4.82 12.94 16.81
CA ASP A 77 -4.85 14.41 16.74
C ASP A 77 -5.10 14.91 15.30
N LEU A 78 -4.62 14.18 14.27
CA LEU A 78 -4.84 14.49 12.86
C LEU A 78 -6.28 14.22 12.43
N GLU A 79 -6.80 13.02 12.70
CA GLU A 79 -8.15 12.61 12.33
C GLU A 79 -9.20 13.51 13.01
N GLU A 80 -9.02 13.79 14.30
CA GLU A 80 -9.89 14.69 15.05
C GLU A 80 -9.90 16.12 14.46
N THR A 81 -8.73 16.62 14.05
CA THR A 81 -8.62 17.97 13.47
C THR A 81 -9.20 18.04 12.06
N ILE A 82 -9.00 17.01 11.22
CA ILE A 82 -9.63 16.93 9.90
C ILE A 82 -11.15 16.91 10.05
N LEU A 83 -11.69 16.10 10.96
CA LEU A 83 -13.13 16.06 11.23
C LEU A 83 -13.67 17.44 11.63
N ILE A 84 -12.97 18.14 12.52
CA ILE A 84 -13.38 19.46 12.99
C ILE A 84 -13.34 20.51 11.89
N ARG A 85 -12.36 20.47 10.96
CA ARG A 85 -12.35 21.37 9.79
C ARG A 85 -13.59 21.26 8.90
N HIS A 86 -14.31 20.14 8.95
CA HIS A 86 -15.59 19.97 8.25
C HIS A 86 -16.78 20.55 9.02
N VAL A 87 -16.64 20.79 10.33
CA VAL A 87 -17.70 21.29 11.23
C VAL A 87 -17.55 22.80 11.49
N VAL A 88 -16.32 23.32 11.63
CA VAL A 88 -16.06 24.75 11.88
C VAL A 88 -15.80 25.56 10.61
N PRO A 89 -16.27 26.81 10.53
CA PRO A 89 -16.04 27.70 9.39
C PRO A 89 -14.57 27.94 9.08
N GLU A 90 -14.26 28.18 7.80
CA GLU A 90 -12.87 28.37 7.34
C GLU A 90 -12.11 29.50 8.04
N SER A 91 -12.79 30.58 8.38
CA SER A 91 -12.20 31.71 9.10
C SER A 91 -11.64 31.30 10.46
N PHE A 92 -12.29 30.35 11.15
CA PHE A 92 -11.94 29.95 12.50
C PHE A 92 -10.69 29.06 12.54
N TRP A 93 -10.63 28.02 11.71
CA TRP A 93 -9.45 27.16 11.68
C TRP A 93 -8.25 27.86 11.02
N LYS A 94 -8.47 28.77 10.04
CA LYS A 94 -7.38 29.59 9.49
C LYS A 94 -6.76 30.52 10.54
N LEU A 95 -7.58 31.07 11.43
CA LEU A 95 -7.11 31.90 12.54
C LEU A 95 -6.31 31.07 13.57
N GLN A 96 -6.80 29.89 13.95
CA GLN A 96 -6.08 28.98 14.85
C GLN A 96 -4.74 28.53 14.27
N ARG A 97 -4.69 28.26 12.95
CA ARG A 97 -3.45 27.93 12.25
C ARG A 97 -2.47 29.10 12.22
N TRP A 98 -2.95 30.31 11.94
CA TRP A 98 -2.12 31.51 11.91
C TRP A 98 -1.49 31.82 13.26
N LEU A 99 -2.26 31.67 14.34
CA LEU A 99 -1.79 31.90 15.71
C LEU A 99 -1.00 30.70 16.28
N VAL A 100 -0.97 29.55 15.60
CA VAL A 100 -0.37 28.30 16.07
C VAL A 100 -0.91 27.91 17.45
N ILE A 101 -2.24 27.91 17.59
CA ILE A 101 -2.95 27.57 18.84
C ILE A 101 -4.00 26.49 18.63
N GLY A 102 -4.36 25.81 19.72
CA GLY A 102 -5.44 24.82 19.72
C GLY A 102 -5.13 23.60 18.84
N LYS A 103 -6.18 23.03 18.23
CA LYS A 103 -6.09 21.80 17.44
C LYS A 103 -5.25 21.95 16.17
N GLU A 104 -5.14 23.17 15.61
CA GLU A 104 -4.27 23.42 14.46
C GLU A 104 -2.77 23.37 14.81
N LYS A 105 -2.37 23.71 16.05
CA LYS A 105 -1.00 23.51 16.52
C LYS A 105 -0.67 22.02 16.61
N LYS A 106 -1.53 21.25 17.30
CA LYS A 106 -1.41 19.79 17.39
C LYS A 106 -1.36 19.16 16.00
N TYR A 107 -2.22 19.61 15.09
CA TYR A 107 -2.20 19.19 13.69
C TYR A 107 -0.86 19.49 13.02
N SER A 108 -0.24 20.66 13.23
CA SER A 108 1.05 20.98 12.62
C SER A 108 2.19 20.06 13.13
N GLU A 109 2.18 19.72 14.42
CA GLU A 109 3.15 18.82 15.06
C GLU A 109 2.91 17.36 14.66
N ALA A 110 1.64 16.93 14.66
CA ALA A 110 1.19 15.62 14.23
C ALA A 110 1.43 15.42 12.72
N TRP A 111 1.18 16.44 11.90
CA TRP A 111 1.44 16.40 10.46
C TRP A 111 2.91 16.14 10.17
N VAL A 112 3.86 16.75 10.87
CA VAL A 112 5.29 16.45 10.67
C VAL A 112 5.62 14.98 10.98
N THR A 113 4.87 14.37 11.91
CA THR A 113 5.02 12.98 12.31
C THR A 113 4.30 12.01 11.35
N ILE A 114 3.21 12.45 10.70
CA ILE A 114 2.32 11.65 9.83
C ILE A 114 2.53 11.90 8.33
N ASP A 115 3.17 13.00 7.92
CA ASP A 115 3.52 13.26 6.51
C ASP A 115 4.37 12.12 5.92
N ARG A 116 4.88 11.27 6.81
CA ARG A 116 5.16 9.86 6.55
C ARG A 116 3.88 9.00 6.51
N ARG A 117 3.04 9.19 5.48
CA ARG A 117 1.85 8.35 5.25
C ARG A 117 2.27 6.88 5.22
N ASP A 118 1.93 6.12 6.26
CA ASP A 118 2.30 4.71 6.31
C ASP A 118 1.35 3.86 5.47
N THR A 119 1.57 3.97 4.16
CA THR A 119 0.86 3.21 3.13
C THR A 119 1.16 1.72 3.20
N VAL A 120 2.32 1.33 3.76
CA VAL A 120 2.73 -0.06 3.87
C VAL A 120 1.93 -0.77 4.95
N ASN A 121 1.78 -0.16 6.12
CA ASN A 121 0.94 -0.71 7.19
C ASN A 121 -0.51 -0.95 6.73
N SER A 122 -1.12 0.04 6.08
CA SER A 122 -2.49 -0.10 5.56
C SER A 122 -2.60 -1.25 4.54
N ALA A 123 -1.65 -1.36 3.61
CA ALA A 123 -1.62 -2.44 2.63
C ALA A 123 -1.46 -3.82 3.29
N LEU A 124 -0.56 -3.96 4.28
CA LEU A 124 -0.33 -5.21 5.00
C LEU A 124 -1.55 -5.63 5.82
N THR A 125 -2.22 -4.68 6.48
CA THR A 125 -3.43 -4.94 7.27
C THR A 125 -4.53 -5.53 6.37
N TRP A 126 -4.81 -4.90 5.23
CA TRP A 126 -5.80 -5.41 4.27
C TRP A 126 -5.40 -6.74 3.66
N LEU A 127 -4.11 -6.92 3.33
CA LEU A 127 -3.59 -8.19 2.80
C LEU A 127 -3.82 -9.33 3.79
N LEU A 128 -3.43 -9.16 5.06
CA LEU A 128 -3.57 -10.22 6.07
C LEU A 128 -5.04 -10.49 6.40
N TRP A 129 -5.89 -9.46 6.44
CA TRP A 129 -7.33 -9.63 6.60
C TRP A 129 -7.95 -10.41 5.43
N LEU A 130 -7.56 -10.11 4.19
CA LEU A 130 -8.02 -10.84 3.01
C LEU A 130 -7.56 -12.29 3.02
N VAL A 131 -6.31 -12.55 3.39
CA VAL A 131 -5.78 -13.92 3.51
C VAL A 131 -6.52 -14.70 4.59
N SER A 132 -6.73 -14.12 5.78
CA SER A 132 -7.40 -14.82 6.89
C SER A 132 -8.89 -15.08 6.65
N THR A 133 -9.53 -14.29 5.79
CA THR A 133 -10.95 -14.46 5.43
C THR A 133 -11.17 -15.33 4.19
N HIS A 134 -10.10 -15.76 3.50
CA HIS A 134 -10.18 -16.59 2.29
C HIS A 134 -9.30 -17.84 2.42
N PRO A 135 -9.78 -18.92 3.08
CA PRO A 135 -8.98 -20.13 3.37
C PRO A 135 -8.37 -20.79 2.13
N ILE A 136 -9.06 -20.72 0.97
CA ILE A 136 -8.55 -21.25 -0.30
C ILE A 136 -7.31 -20.47 -0.77
N VAL A 137 -7.32 -19.14 -0.58
CA VAL A 137 -6.19 -18.28 -0.92
C VAL A 137 -5.04 -18.55 0.03
N GLU A 138 -5.32 -18.66 1.33
CA GLU A 138 -4.31 -19.02 2.34
C GLU A 138 -3.65 -20.38 2.02
N ALA A 139 -4.44 -21.41 1.73
CA ALA A 139 -3.94 -22.74 1.39
C ALA A 139 -3.00 -22.71 0.18
N ARG A 140 -3.37 -21.99 -0.88
CA ARG A 140 -2.53 -21.85 -2.08
C ARG A 140 -1.24 -21.06 -1.84
N ILE A 141 -1.28 -20.04 -1.00
CA ILE A 141 -0.05 -19.34 -0.57
C ILE A 141 0.86 -20.34 0.15
N ARG A 142 0.32 -21.16 1.07
CA ARG A 142 1.10 -22.17 1.79
C ARG A 142 1.70 -23.20 0.84
N GLU A 143 0.92 -23.73 -0.11
CA GLU A 143 1.40 -24.65 -1.14
C GLU A 143 2.54 -24.05 -1.98
N GLU A 144 2.42 -22.78 -2.40
CA GLU A 144 3.47 -22.09 -3.15
C GLU A 144 4.75 -21.90 -2.32
N LEU A 145 4.60 -21.53 -1.05
CA LEU A 145 5.73 -21.37 -0.13
C LEU A 145 6.42 -22.72 0.10
N GLU A 146 5.67 -23.79 0.37
CA GLU A 146 6.20 -25.14 0.58
C GLU A 146 6.91 -25.70 -0.67
N ALA A 147 6.36 -25.48 -1.87
CA ALA A 147 6.98 -25.91 -3.12
C ALA A 147 8.29 -25.16 -3.43
N SER A 148 8.39 -23.91 -2.98
CA SER A 148 9.60 -23.08 -3.13
C SER A 148 10.70 -23.44 -2.12
N ILE A 149 10.39 -24.25 -1.11
CA ILE A 149 11.29 -24.61 -0.03
C ILE A 149 11.98 -25.95 -0.33
N LEU A 150 13.32 -25.94 -0.42
CA LEU A 150 14.13 -27.15 -0.22
C LEU A 150 14.07 -27.52 1.28
N LYS A 151 13.74 -28.77 1.63
CA LYS A 151 13.49 -29.21 3.01
C LYS A 151 14.74 -29.11 3.92
N GLU A 152 14.95 -27.99 4.62
CA GLU A 152 16.00 -27.85 5.65
C GLU A 152 15.49 -27.30 7.01
N GLY A 153 15.18 -28.19 7.95
CA GLY A 153 15.09 -27.85 9.39
C GLY A 153 13.92 -26.99 9.87
N ASN A 154 13.84 -26.88 11.21
CA ASN A 154 12.73 -26.33 12.02
C ASN A 154 12.86 -24.83 12.40
N ALA A 155 13.81 -24.08 11.83
CA ALA A 155 13.96 -22.65 12.12
C ALA A 155 13.09 -21.78 11.18
N TRP A 156 12.70 -20.58 11.64
CA TRP A 156 12.09 -19.55 10.80
C TRP A 156 12.99 -19.26 9.61
N ARG A 157 12.42 -19.29 8.39
CA ARG A 157 13.19 -19.13 7.15
C ARG A 157 12.90 -17.80 6.49
N PHE A 158 13.97 -17.14 6.06
CA PHE A 158 13.90 -15.89 5.33
C PHE A 158 14.15 -16.13 3.85
N PHE A 159 13.25 -15.62 3.02
CA PHE A 159 13.43 -15.62 1.57
C PHE A 159 14.27 -14.42 1.14
N ASN A 160 15.21 -14.65 0.23
CA ASN A 160 15.90 -13.55 -0.44
C ASN A 160 15.03 -12.98 -1.59
N VAL A 161 15.43 -11.84 -2.15
CA VAL A 161 14.67 -11.16 -3.22
C VAL A 161 14.42 -12.06 -4.43
N GLU A 162 15.39 -12.87 -4.84
CA GLU A 162 15.27 -13.78 -5.98
C GLU A 162 14.31 -14.95 -5.74
N GLN A 163 14.13 -15.36 -4.48
CA GLN A 163 13.15 -16.37 -4.10
C GLN A 163 11.76 -15.76 -4.02
N VAL A 164 11.62 -14.57 -3.41
CA VAL A 164 10.33 -13.88 -3.32
C VAL A 164 9.80 -13.51 -4.71
N SER A 165 10.67 -13.12 -5.64
CA SER A 165 10.25 -12.79 -7.01
C SER A 165 9.66 -13.97 -7.79
N LYS A 166 9.88 -15.21 -7.32
CA LYS A 166 9.30 -16.44 -7.90
C LYS A 166 7.93 -16.81 -7.31
N LEU A 167 7.49 -16.16 -6.23
CA LEU A 167 6.21 -16.42 -5.58
C LEU A 167 5.07 -15.69 -6.33
N VAL A 168 4.69 -16.26 -7.48
CA VAL A 168 3.69 -15.71 -8.41
C VAL A 168 2.33 -15.55 -7.73
N TYR A 169 1.85 -16.58 -7.04
CA TYR A 169 0.55 -16.57 -6.40
C TYR A 169 0.51 -15.54 -5.27
N LEU A 170 1.52 -15.49 -4.40
CA LEU A 170 1.64 -14.44 -3.38
C LEU A 170 1.65 -13.03 -3.99
N HIS A 171 2.40 -12.82 -5.08
CA HIS A 171 2.40 -11.55 -5.78
C HIS A 171 1.02 -11.20 -6.34
N SER A 172 0.28 -12.18 -6.87
CA SER A 172 -1.09 -11.98 -7.37
C SER A 172 -2.07 -11.57 -6.26
N VAL A 173 -1.90 -12.11 -5.05
CA VAL A 173 -2.70 -11.77 -3.86
C VAL A 173 -2.40 -10.34 -3.42
N ILE A 174 -1.13 -9.91 -3.44
CA ILE A 174 -0.75 -8.52 -3.16
C ILE A 174 -1.37 -7.56 -4.18
N CYS A 175 -1.29 -7.87 -5.49
CA CYS A 175 -1.90 -7.06 -6.53
C CYS A 175 -3.41 -6.94 -6.36
N GLU A 176 -4.09 -8.05 -6.05
CA GLU A 176 -5.54 -8.07 -5.86
C GLU A 176 -5.97 -7.32 -4.59
N SER A 177 -5.19 -7.43 -3.52
CA SER A 177 -5.38 -6.65 -2.29
C SER A 177 -5.27 -5.16 -2.58
N LEU A 178 -4.23 -4.72 -3.28
CA LEU A 178 -4.03 -3.30 -3.63
C LEU A 178 -5.08 -2.77 -4.62
N ARG A 179 -5.67 -3.63 -5.46
CA ARG A 179 -6.77 -3.25 -6.35
C ARG A 179 -8.03 -2.90 -5.55
N LEU A 180 -8.39 -3.75 -4.59
CA LEU A 180 -9.59 -3.54 -3.78
C LEU A 180 -9.35 -2.53 -2.64
N TYR A 181 -8.19 -2.54 -2.02
CA TYR A 181 -7.90 -1.72 -0.84
C TYR A 181 -6.60 -0.94 -1.03
N PRO A 182 -6.54 -0.01 -2.01
CA PRO A 182 -5.39 0.86 -2.18
C PRO A 182 -5.23 1.75 -0.94
N PRO A 183 -4.03 1.82 -0.32
CA PRO A 183 -3.78 2.69 0.83
C PRO A 183 -4.04 4.18 0.54
N VAL A 184 -3.86 4.59 -0.72
CA VAL A 184 -4.20 5.94 -1.20
C VAL A 184 -5.40 5.79 -2.15
N PRO A 185 -6.64 6.00 -1.69
CA PRO A 185 -7.84 5.73 -2.47
C PRO A 185 -8.18 6.82 -3.51
N PHE A 186 -7.62 8.02 -3.35
CA PHE A 186 -7.81 9.16 -4.24
C PHE A 186 -6.47 9.75 -4.67
N GLU A 187 -6.39 10.09 -5.95
CA GLU A 187 -5.26 10.81 -6.52
C GLU A 187 -5.72 12.13 -7.12
N GLU A 188 -4.84 13.10 -7.03
CA GLU A 188 -5.08 14.45 -7.50
C GLU A 188 -4.01 14.87 -8.49
N LYS A 189 -4.43 15.48 -9.59
CA LYS A 189 -3.54 16.08 -10.60
C LYS A 189 -4.05 17.46 -10.97
N GLU A 190 -3.10 18.37 -11.24
CA GLU A 190 -3.39 19.71 -11.75
C GLU A 190 -2.77 19.84 -13.14
N PRO A 191 -3.54 20.31 -14.15
CA PRO A 191 -2.98 20.61 -15.47
C PRO A 191 -1.94 21.72 -15.36
N HIS A 192 -0.79 21.57 -16.01
CA HIS A 192 0.20 22.65 -16.07
C HIS A 192 -0.27 23.81 -16.95
N GLN A 193 -0.97 23.48 -18.04
CA GLN A 193 -1.55 24.41 -19.00
C GLN A 193 -2.96 23.95 -19.38
N SER A 194 -3.73 24.82 -20.05
CA SER A 194 -5.03 24.43 -20.57
C SER A 194 -4.90 23.33 -21.63
N ASP A 195 -5.80 22.35 -21.59
CA ASP A 195 -5.77 21.18 -22.47
C ASP A 195 -7.18 20.59 -22.65
N ILE A 196 -7.32 19.59 -23.51
CA ILE A 196 -8.56 18.84 -23.75
C ILE A 196 -8.30 17.37 -23.45
N LEU A 197 -9.03 16.81 -22.48
CA LEU A 197 -8.92 15.39 -22.14
C LEU A 197 -9.42 14.51 -23.31
N PRO A 198 -9.03 13.22 -23.37
CA PRO A 198 -9.56 12.28 -24.37
C PRO A 198 -11.09 12.16 -24.41
N SER A 199 -11.77 12.55 -23.32
CA SER A 199 -13.23 12.61 -23.22
C SER A 199 -13.84 13.89 -23.84
N GLY A 200 -13.03 14.81 -24.36
CA GLY A 200 -13.45 16.11 -24.89
C GLY A 200 -13.60 17.22 -23.84
N HIS A 201 -13.36 16.93 -22.56
CA HIS A 201 -13.48 17.93 -21.50
C HIS A 201 -12.29 18.89 -21.51
N HIS A 202 -12.57 20.19 -21.49
CA HIS A 202 -11.56 21.23 -21.35
C HIS A 202 -11.08 21.33 -19.90
N VAL A 203 -9.76 21.39 -19.73
CA VAL A 203 -9.11 21.56 -18.43
C VAL A 203 -8.23 22.81 -18.46
N HIS A 204 -8.00 23.41 -17.30
CA HIS A 204 -7.20 24.63 -17.15
C HIS A 204 -6.35 24.58 -15.87
N PRO A 205 -5.31 25.42 -15.72
CA PRO A 205 -4.36 25.31 -14.60
C PRO A 205 -4.91 25.42 -13.19
N LYS A 206 -6.10 26.01 -13.02
CA LYS A 206 -6.78 26.12 -11.72
C LYS A 206 -7.71 24.93 -11.41
N LEU A 207 -7.82 23.95 -12.32
CA LEU A 207 -8.69 22.81 -12.16
C LEU A 207 -7.94 21.69 -11.45
N ARG A 208 -8.53 21.13 -10.38
CA ARG A 208 -8.00 19.95 -9.70
C ARG A 208 -8.74 18.71 -10.20
N LEU A 209 -8.02 17.83 -10.87
CA LEU A 209 -8.54 16.53 -11.32
C LEU A 209 -8.38 15.53 -10.19
N LEU A 210 -9.50 15.18 -9.56
CA LEU A 210 -9.58 14.13 -8.55
C LEU A 210 -10.13 12.86 -9.19
N PHE A 211 -9.42 11.74 -9.04
CA PHE A 211 -9.95 10.43 -9.45
C PHE A 211 -9.78 9.41 -8.33
N SER A 212 -10.78 8.54 -8.20
CA SER A 212 -10.82 7.52 -7.16
C SER A 212 -10.22 6.21 -7.67
N ILE A 213 -9.00 5.90 -7.22
CA ILE A 213 -8.37 4.59 -7.46
C ILE A 213 -9.25 3.49 -6.86
N TYR A 214 -9.79 3.72 -5.66
CA TYR A 214 -10.66 2.78 -4.96
C TYR A 214 -11.90 2.42 -5.79
N ALA A 215 -12.57 3.41 -6.40
CA ALA A 215 -13.72 3.17 -7.26
C ALA A 215 -13.31 2.47 -8.57
N MET A 216 -12.22 2.92 -9.20
CA MET A 216 -11.68 2.29 -10.41
C MET A 216 -11.35 0.82 -10.21
N GLY A 217 -10.84 0.45 -9.04
CA GLY A 217 -10.60 -0.93 -8.63
C GLY A 217 -11.87 -1.81 -8.66
N ARG A 218 -13.07 -1.23 -8.59
CA ARG A 218 -14.37 -1.93 -8.52
C ARG A 218 -15.28 -1.69 -9.72
N MET A 219 -14.79 -0.99 -10.73
CA MET A 219 -15.61 -0.67 -11.90
C MET A 219 -15.78 -1.89 -12.81
N LYS A 220 -17.03 -2.31 -13.01
CA LYS A 220 -17.43 -3.41 -13.89
C LYS A 220 -16.89 -3.26 -15.32
N PHE A 221 -16.83 -2.04 -15.86
CA PHE A 221 -16.29 -1.81 -17.20
C PHE A 221 -14.77 -2.05 -17.30
N ILE A 222 -14.03 -1.99 -16.18
CA ILE A 222 -12.58 -2.25 -16.12
C ILE A 222 -12.31 -3.72 -15.78
N TRP A 223 -13.03 -4.25 -14.80
CA TRP A 223 -12.71 -5.53 -14.15
C TRP A 223 -13.65 -6.69 -14.49
N GLY A 224 -14.75 -6.42 -15.20
CA GLY A 224 -15.78 -7.42 -15.53
C GLY A 224 -16.83 -7.57 -14.43
N GLU A 225 -17.67 -8.60 -14.54
CA GLU A 225 -18.75 -8.90 -13.57
C GLU A 225 -18.20 -9.23 -12.17
N ASP A 226 -17.03 -9.88 -12.11
CA ASP A 226 -16.37 -10.29 -10.86
C ASP A 226 -15.54 -9.15 -10.23
N CYS A 227 -15.84 -7.88 -10.54
CA CYS A 227 -15.06 -6.73 -10.11
C CYS A 227 -15.06 -6.49 -8.60
N LEU A 228 -16.04 -7.03 -7.87
CA LEU A 228 -16.12 -6.96 -6.41
C LEU A 228 -15.52 -8.18 -5.72
N GLU A 229 -15.23 -9.25 -6.46
CA GLU A 229 -14.68 -10.49 -5.91
C GLU A 229 -13.18 -10.36 -5.67
N PHE A 230 -12.70 -10.94 -4.57
CA PHE A 230 -11.27 -11.11 -4.32
C PHE A 230 -10.76 -12.36 -5.04
N LYS A 231 -10.13 -12.17 -6.20
CA LYS A 231 -9.73 -13.25 -7.12
C LYS A 231 -8.30 -13.07 -7.63
N PRO A 232 -7.29 -13.49 -6.85
CA PRO A 232 -5.88 -13.35 -7.21
C PRO A 232 -5.53 -13.94 -8.59
N GLU A 233 -6.23 -15.00 -9.01
CA GLU A 233 -6.01 -15.70 -10.27
C GLU A 233 -6.17 -14.81 -11.50
N ARG A 234 -6.87 -13.66 -11.38
CA ARG A 234 -7.00 -12.70 -12.49
C ARG A 234 -5.66 -12.13 -12.94
N TRP A 235 -4.66 -12.13 -12.06
CA TRP A 235 -3.31 -11.65 -12.33
C TRP A 235 -2.39 -12.75 -12.85
N ILE A 236 -2.88 -13.96 -13.10
CA ILE A 236 -2.05 -15.09 -13.53
C ILE A 236 -2.38 -15.42 -15.00
N THR A 237 -1.34 -15.60 -15.81
CA THR A 237 -1.45 -16.02 -17.21
C THR A 237 -1.74 -17.52 -17.31
N LYS A 238 -2.17 -18.00 -18.49
CA LYS A 238 -2.31 -19.45 -18.73
C LYS A 238 -0.99 -20.23 -18.56
N GLN A 239 0.15 -19.54 -18.64
CA GLN A 239 1.50 -20.08 -18.48
C GLN A 239 1.97 -20.05 -17.02
N GLY A 240 1.13 -19.64 -16.07
CA GLY A 240 1.49 -19.56 -14.65
C GLY A 240 2.41 -18.38 -14.29
N MET A 241 2.61 -17.43 -15.20
CA MET A 241 3.35 -16.19 -14.93
C MET A 241 2.43 -15.07 -14.48
N ILE A 242 2.94 -14.10 -13.71
CA ILE A 242 2.22 -12.85 -13.45
C ILE A 242 1.88 -12.17 -14.77
N ARG A 243 0.61 -11.78 -14.92
CA ARG A 243 0.16 -10.86 -15.95
C ARG A 243 0.79 -9.51 -15.64
N HIS A 244 1.96 -9.29 -16.22
CA HIS A 244 2.36 -7.96 -16.62
C HIS A 244 1.41 -7.56 -17.74
N GLU A 245 0.20 -7.10 -17.40
CA GLU A 245 -0.43 -6.13 -18.28
C GLU A 245 0.55 -4.96 -18.27
N ASP A 246 1.50 -4.98 -19.20
CA ASP A 246 2.52 -3.95 -19.31
C ASP A 246 1.77 -2.64 -19.50
N CYS A 247 1.70 -1.89 -18.41
CA CYS A 247 1.30 -0.49 -18.32
C CYS A 247 2.15 0.43 -19.24
N LEU A 248 3.07 -0.14 -20.02
CA LEU A 248 4.06 0.51 -20.85
C LEU A 248 3.82 0.29 -22.36
N GLU A 249 3.08 -0.75 -22.77
CA GLU A 249 2.79 -0.97 -24.19
C GLU A 249 1.45 -0.34 -24.62
N PHE A 250 1.55 0.78 -25.33
CA PHE A 250 0.47 1.30 -26.15
C PHE A 250 0.15 0.29 -27.27
N LYS A 251 -0.97 -0.44 -27.16
CA LYS A 251 -1.51 -1.26 -28.25
C LYS A 251 -2.74 -0.57 -28.80
N SER A 252 -2.64 -0.01 -30.00
CA SER A 252 -3.75 0.70 -30.67
C SER A 252 -4.98 -0.20 -30.86
N GLU A 253 -4.81 -1.51 -31.02
CA GLU A 253 -5.92 -2.45 -31.22
C GLU A 253 -6.82 -2.61 -29.97
N ARG A 254 -6.37 -2.22 -28.77
CA ARG A 254 -7.20 -2.20 -27.55
C ARG A 254 -8.23 -1.05 -27.54
N TRP A 255 -7.99 -0.02 -28.33
CA TRP A 255 -8.76 1.22 -28.32
C TRP A 255 -9.72 1.35 -29.49
N ILE A 256 -9.78 0.34 -30.36
CA ILE A 256 -10.59 0.36 -31.57
C ILE A 256 -11.47 -0.89 -31.56
N THR A 257 -12.79 -0.69 -31.52
CA THR A 257 -13.74 -1.81 -31.64
C THR A 257 -13.61 -2.47 -33.02
N LYS A 258 -14.14 -3.69 -33.20
CA LYS A 258 -14.24 -4.32 -34.54
C LYS A 258 -14.99 -3.46 -35.57
N GLN A 259 -15.68 -2.41 -35.12
CA GLN A 259 -16.46 -1.45 -35.92
C GLN A 259 -15.72 -0.12 -36.14
N GLY A 260 -14.46 0.00 -35.70
CA GLY A 260 -13.64 1.20 -35.92
C GLY A 260 -13.90 2.36 -34.94
N THR A 261 -14.71 2.15 -33.90
CA THR A 261 -15.00 3.19 -32.90
C THR A 261 -14.02 3.17 -31.73
N PHE A 262 -13.71 4.34 -31.16
CA PHE A 262 -12.82 4.44 -30.01
C PHE A 262 -13.44 3.80 -28.77
N LYS A 263 -12.79 2.75 -28.24
CA LYS A 263 -13.07 2.18 -26.92
C LYS A 263 -12.04 2.74 -25.94
N HIS A 264 -12.49 3.50 -24.94
CA HIS A 264 -11.60 3.97 -23.90
C HIS A 264 -11.29 2.84 -22.90
N GLU A 265 -10.05 2.34 -22.90
CA GLU A 265 -9.54 1.38 -21.90
C GLU A 265 -8.35 1.99 -21.17
N PRO A 266 -8.44 2.31 -19.86
CA PRO A 266 -7.35 3.03 -19.17
C PRO A 266 -6.00 2.29 -19.30
N SER A 267 -4.95 3.00 -19.72
CA SER A 267 -3.59 2.46 -19.94
C SER A 267 -2.95 1.87 -18.67
N PHE A 268 -3.56 2.11 -17.51
CA PHE A 268 -3.12 1.65 -16.20
C PHE A 268 -4.32 1.04 -15.46
N LYS A 269 -4.43 -0.30 -15.51
CA LYS A 269 -5.53 -1.00 -14.84
C LYS A 269 -5.36 -1.00 -13.32
N LEU A 270 -4.12 -1.15 -12.85
CA LEU A 270 -3.73 -0.99 -11.44
C LEU A 270 -2.99 0.33 -11.23
N PHE A 271 -3.61 1.27 -10.51
CA PHE A 271 -3.06 2.60 -10.27
C PHE A 271 -2.58 2.83 -8.83
N ALA A 272 -2.46 1.78 -8.02
CA ALA A 272 -2.09 1.87 -6.59
C ALA A 272 -0.74 2.55 -6.33
N PHE A 273 0.16 2.58 -7.32
CA PHE A 273 1.47 3.24 -7.25
C PHE A 273 1.59 4.45 -8.18
N ASN A 274 0.48 5.04 -8.63
CA ASN A 274 0.46 6.00 -9.74
C ASN A 274 1.07 5.42 -11.03
N ALA A 275 1.31 6.29 -12.02
CA ALA A 275 1.96 5.94 -13.26
C ALA A 275 2.86 7.07 -13.80
N ARG A 276 3.74 6.70 -14.74
CA ARG A 276 4.61 7.63 -15.49
C ARG A 276 5.56 8.44 -14.54
N PRO A 277 6.04 9.68 -14.83
CA PRO A 277 7.00 10.40 -13.98
C PRO A 277 6.63 10.57 -12.51
N ARG A 278 5.37 10.36 -12.12
CA ARG A 278 4.89 10.43 -10.74
C ARG A 278 4.59 9.06 -10.15
N THR A 279 5.16 7.99 -10.71
CA THR A 279 5.12 6.65 -10.10
C THR A 279 5.76 6.71 -8.72
N CYS A 280 5.16 6.03 -7.74
CA CYS A 280 5.66 5.98 -6.37
C CYS A 280 7.12 5.51 -6.36
N LEU A 281 8.01 6.33 -5.80
CA LEU A 281 9.43 6.01 -5.66
C LEU A 281 9.68 4.78 -4.77
N GLY A 282 8.76 4.51 -3.84
CA GLY A 282 8.80 3.34 -2.97
C GLY A 282 8.26 2.06 -3.60
N LYS A 283 7.77 2.09 -4.86
CA LYS A 283 7.13 0.93 -5.50
C LYS A 283 8.00 -0.31 -5.44
N ASP A 284 9.29 -0.22 -5.76
CA ASP A 284 10.19 -1.37 -5.79
C ASP A 284 10.68 -1.78 -4.38
N MET A 285 10.56 -0.90 -3.39
CA MET A 285 10.85 -1.23 -1.98
C MET A 285 9.73 -2.02 -1.32
N VAL A 286 8.50 -1.86 -1.82
CA VAL A 286 7.26 -2.49 -1.34
C VAL A 286 6.88 -3.70 -2.20
N SER A 287 7.06 -3.59 -3.51
CA SER A 287 6.81 -4.64 -4.49
C SER A 287 8.17 -5.21 -4.86
N LEU A 288 8.52 -6.37 -4.31
CA LEU A 288 9.79 -7.05 -4.55
C LEU A 288 9.88 -7.50 -6.03
N LYS A 289 10.35 -6.59 -6.88
CA LYS A 289 10.72 -6.84 -8.28
C LYS A 289 12.19 -7.23 -8.39
#